data_AF-A0A6C0LWS9-F1
#
_entry.id   AF-A0A6C0LWS9-F1
#
_cell.length_a   1.000
_cell.length_b   1.000
_cell.length_c   1.000
_cell.angle_alpha   90.00
_cell.angle_beta   90.00
_cell.angle_gamma   90.00
#
_symmetry.space_group_name_H-M   'P 1'
#
loop_
_entity.id
_entity.type
_entity.pdbx_description
1 polymer ?
#
loop_
_entity_poly.entity_id
_entity_poly.type
_entity_poly.pdbx_seq_one_letter_code
_entity_poly.pdbx_strand_id
1 'polypeptide(L)'
;MTSFFNQDIKSIIYLAGAFIAFIFNVAALKPALGNKIEAGTRSPICDIIDIPINSNFDGPNGNSVFIAYTLMYLTIPMFENNEINFPLMISIITLFGMDAFYKLNNKCTSSFGIVIGGLVGGLIGTGYYYLLSSFGLKDVTYFSESGSNNSETCRMPNKQTFKCAVYKNGELIRTL
;
A
#
# COMPACT_ATOMS: atom_id res chain seq x y z
N MET A 1 3.16 -17.59 14.71
CA MET A 1 4.38 -16.79 14.50
C MET A 1 4.60 -16.60 13.00
N THR A 2 4.20 -15.45 12.44
CA THR A 2 4.60 -15.08 11.08
C THR A 2 6.08 -14.71 11.13
N SER A 3 6.93 -15.58 10.56
CA SER A 3 8.36 -15.31 10.43
C SER A 3 8.59 -13.98 9.71
N PHE A 4 9.61 -13.22 10.12
CA PHE A 4 10.03 -11.95 9.52
C PHE A 4 10.08 -12.03 7.98
N PHE A 5 10.58 -13.16 7.46
CA PHE A 5 10.63 -13.47 6.02
C PHE A 5 9.27 -13.52 5.28
N ASN A 6 8.17 -13.88 5.96
CA ASN A 6 6.85 -13.96 5.32
C ASN A 6 6.18 -12.58 5.16
N GLN A 7 6.58 -11.60 5.98
CA GLN A 7 6.12 -10.22 5.83
C GLN A 7 6.91 -9.49 4.74
N ASP A 8 8.19 -9.84 4.58
CA ASP A 8 9.05 -9.33 3.53
C ASP A 8 8.54 -9.69 2.12
N ILE A 9 8.12 -10.95 1.91
CA ILE A 9 7.67 -11.39 0.57
C ILE A 9 6.40 -10.67 0.11
N LYS A 10 5.42 -10.46 1.01
CA LYS A 10 4.19 -9.71 0.72
C LYS A 10 4.48 -8.27 0.31
N SER A 11 5.45 -7.66 0.99
CA SER A 11 5.92 -6.30 0.72
C SER A 11 6.63 -6.21 -0.64
N ILE A 12 7.44 -7.22 -0.98
CA ILE A 12 8.10 -7.32 -2.29
C ILE A 12 7.08 -7.46 -3.42
N ILE A 13 6.05 -8.31 -3.26
CA ILE A 13 4.99 -8.48 -4.28
C ILE A 13 4.21 -7.19 -4.50
N TYR A 14 3.90 -6.47 -3.42
CA TYR A 14 3.29 -5.14 -3.50
C TYR A 14 4.18 -4.14 -4.27
N LEU A 15 5.47 -4.07 -3.91
CA LEU A 15 6.45 -3.17 -4.54
C LEU A 15 6.64 -3.51 -6.02
N ALA A 16 6.64 -4.79 -6.40
CA ALA A 16 6.74 -5.22 -7.79
C ALA A 16 5.56 -4.67 -8.62
N GLY A 17 4.34 -4.79 -8.13
CA GLY A 17 3.17 -4.21 -8.81
C GLY A 17 3.21 -2.68 -8.86
N ALA A 18 3.68 -2.03 -7.79
CA ALA A 18 3.85 -0.58 -7.78
C ALA A 18 4.90 -0.10 -8.80
N PHE A 19 5.99 -0.85 -8.95
CA PHE A 19 7.03 -0.59 -9.92
C PHE A 19 6.52 -0.77 -11.36
N ILE A 20 5.75 -1.83 -11.63
CA ILE A 20 5.07 -2.04 -12.90
C ILE A 20 4.13 -0.86 -13.21
N ALA A 21 3.33 -0.44 -12.24
CA ALA A 21 2.42 0.70 -12.37
C ALA A 21 3.18 1.99 -12.71
N PHE A 22 4.32 2.23 -12.05
CA PHE A 22 5.17 3.39 -12.31
C PHE A 22 5.75 3.39 -13.72
N ILE A 23 6.36 2.27 -14.14
CA ILE A 23 6.94 2.13 -15.48
C ILE A 23 5.86 2.29 -16.55
N PHE A 24 4.71 1.63 -16.39
CA PHE A 24 3.60 1.74 -17.32
C PHE A 24 3.06 3.18 -17.40
N ASN A 25 2.94 3.87 -16.25
CA ASN A 25 2.50 5.25 -16.23
C ASN A 25 3.47 6.18 -16.97
N VAL A 26 4.77 6.08 -16.70
CA VAL A 26 5.78 6.96 -17.32
C VAL A 26 5.96 6.64 -18.80
N ALA A 27 6.05 5.36 -19.17
CA ALA A 27 6.37 4.95 -20.54
C ALA A 27 5.17 5.01 -21.50
N ALA A 28 3.95 4.75 -21.02
CA ALA A 28 2.76 4.65 -21.88
C ALA A 28 1.72 5.74 -21.58
N LEU A 29 1.31 5.90 -20.33
CA LEU A 29 0.12 6.72 -20.02
C LEU A 29 0.39 8.23 -20.02
N LYS A 30 1.53 8.67 -19.50
CA LYS A 30 1.93 10.09 -19.52
C LYS A 30 2.04 10.67 -20.93
N PRO A 31 2.74 10.03 -21.89
CA PRO A 31 2.76 10.55 -23.26
C PRO A 31 1.39 10.43 -23.98
N ALA A 32 0.54 9.46 -23.59
CA ALA A 32 -0.76 9.25 -24.25
C ALA A 32 -1.88 10.17 -23.72
N LEU A 33 -1.87 10.50 -22.43
CA LEU A 33 -2.97 11.21 -21.75
C LEU A 33 -2.55 12.58 -21.19
N GLY A 34 -1.25 12.88 -21.13
CA GLY A 34 -0.73 14.11 -20.57
C GLY A 34 -0.83 15.29 -21.54
N ASN A 35 -1.07 16.48 -21.00
CA ASN A 35 -0.95 17.72 -21.75
C ASN A 35 0.49 18.24 -21.66
N LYS A 36 0.94 18.89 -22.74
CA LYS A 36 2.27 19.52 -22.75
C LYS A 36 2.29 20.69 -21.76
N ILE A 37 3.34 20.76 -20.95
CA ILE A 37 3.57 21.86 -20.01
C ILE A 37 4.26 23.01 -20.74
N GLU A 38 3.75 24.23 -20.58
CA GLU A 38 4.42 25.44 -21.06
C GLU A 38 5.64 25.78 -20.18
N ALA A 39 6.80 25.95 -20.81
CA ALA A 39 8.04 26.29 -20.12
C ALA A 39 7.90 27.62 -19.34
N GLY A 40 8.21 27.60 -18.04
CA GLY A 40 8.23 28.79 -17.17
C GLY A 40 6.99 28.98 -16.27
N THR A 41 5.95 28.15 -16.39
CA THR A 41 4.77 28.23 -15.49
C THR A 41 4.86 27.32 -14.26
N ARG A 42 5.79 26.35 -14.26
CA ARG A 42 5.97 25.32 -13.23
C ARG A 42 6.98 25.75 -12.18
N SER A 43 6.71 25.43 -10.91
CA SER A 43 7.65 25.70 -9.81
C SER A 43 8.90 24.81 -9.93
N PRO A 44 10.11 25.34 -9.65
CA PRO A 44 11.36 24.55 -9.64
C PRO A 44 11.32 23.36 -8.66
N ILE A 45 10.45 23.43 -7.65
CA ILE A 45 10.27 22.36 -6.66
C ILE A 45 9.73 21.07 -7.29
N CYS A 46 9.09 21.18 -8.45
CA CYS A 46 8.52 20.06 -9.18
C CYS A 46 9.59 19.26 -9.95
N ASP A 47 10.81 19.79 -10.09
CA ASP A 47 11.87 19.23 -10.95
C ASP A 47 13.09 18.76 -10.13
N ILE A 48 12.92 18.60 -8.81
CA ILE A 48 13.96 18.04 -7.91
C ILE A 48 14.38 16.65 -8.37
N ILE A 49 13.45 15.89 -8.97
CA ILE A 49 13.72 14.60 -9.61
C ILE A 49 13.26 14.73 -11.06
N ASP A 50 14.16 15.19 -11.92
CA ASP A 50 13.90 15.28 -13.34
C ASP A 50 14.21 13.93 -14.02
N ILE A 51 13.17 13.28 -14.52
CA ILE A 51 13.30 12.07 -15.33
C ILE A 51 13.07 12.52 -16.78
N PRO A 52 14.07 12.39 -17.68
CA PRO A 52 14.05 13.00 -19.02
C PRO A 52 12.91 12.53 -19.92
N ILE A 53 12.28 11.40 -19.57
CA ILE A 53 11.17 10.78 -20.30
C ILE A 53 9.84 11.52 -20.01
N ASN A 54 9.80 12.43 -19.03
CA ASN A 54 8.57 12.84 -18.37
C ASN A 54 8.41 14.35 -18.08
N SER A 55 9.44 15.16 -18.32
CA SER A 55 9.46 16.57 -17.95
C SER A 55 8.43 17.44 -18.67
N ASN A 56 7.95 16.98 -19.84
CA ASN A 56 7.10 17.78 -20.71
C ASN A 56 5.59 17.61 -20.46
N PHE A 57 5.14 16.65 -19.63
CA PHE A 57 3.72 16.30 -19.49
C PHE A 57 3.18 16.50 -18.08
N ASP A 58 2.03 17.17 -17.97
CA ASP A 58 1.38 17.53 -16.69
C ASP A 58 0.69 16.35 -15.99
N GLY A 59 0.37 15.27 -16.71
CA GLY A 59 -0.33 14.12 -16.18
C GLY A 59 -0.16 12.86 -17.03
N PRO A 60 -0.72 11.70 -16.61
CA PRO A 60 -1.26 11.43 -15.27
C PRO A 60 -0.19 11.53 -14.18
N ASN A 61 -0.53 12.15 -13.06
CA ASN A 61 0.43 12.41 -11.98
C ASN A 61 0.91 11.08 -11.34
N GLY A 62 2.24 10.87 -11.34
CA GLY A 62 2.85 9.64 -10.82
C GLY A 62 2.59 9.37 -9.34
N ASN A 63 2.56 10.38 -8.48
CA ASN A 63 2.24 10.15 -7.06
C ASN A 63 0.77 9.79 -6.89
N SER A 64 -0.12 10.43 -7.65
CA SER A 64 -1.55 10.09 -7.63
C SER A 64 -1.78 8.64 -8.08
N VAL A 65 -1.06 8.19 -9.12
CA VAL A 65 -1.07 6.78 -9.55
C VAL A 65 -0.59 5.86 -8.44
N PHE A 66 0.56 6.15 -7.84
CA PHE A 66 1.14 5.32 -6.78
C PHE A 66 0.22 5.23 -5.56
N ILE A 67 -0.24 6.37 -5.03
CA ILE A 67 -1.09 6.41 -3.83
C ILE A 67 -2.42 5.71 -4.08
N ALA A 68 -3.05 5.91 -5.24
CA ALA A 68 -4.31 5.23 -5.57
C ALA A 68 -4.14 3.73 -5.84
N TYR A 69 -3.02 3.32 -6.44
CA TYR A 69 -2.62 1.92 -6.54
C TYR A 69 -2.53 1.29 -5.14
N THR A 70 -1.82 1.94 -4.22
CA THR A 70 -1.67 1.47 -2.84
C THR A 70 -3.03 1.36 -2.15
N LEU A 71 -3.88 2.37 -2.29
CA LEU A 71 -5.21 2.37 -1.70
C LEU A 71 -6.03 1.17 -2.17
N MET A 72 -6.16 0.97 -3.49
CA MET A 72 -6.99 -0.13 -4.02
C MET A 72 -6.37 -1.50 -3.75
N TYR A 73 -5.06 -1.67 -3.95
CA TYR A 73 -4.38 -2.96 -3.70
C TYR A 73 -4.52 -3.43 -2.26
N LEU A 74 -4.47 -2.51 -1.28
CA LEU A 74 -4.60 -2.85 0.13
C LEU A 74 -6.06 -3.01 0.56
N THR A 75 -6.96 -2.15 0.06
CA THR A 75 -8.36 -2.13 0.53
C THR A 75 -9.18 -3.31 0.08
N ILE A 76 -9.02 -3.78 -1.17
CA ILE A 76 -9.80 -4.91 -1.69
C ILE A 76 -9.67 -6.16 -0.79
N PRO A 77 -8.47 -6.68 -0.49
CA PRO A 77 -8.35 -7.83 0.41
C PRO A 77 -8.84 -7.55 1.84
N MET A 78 -8.70 -6.31 2.35
CA MET A 78 -9.26 -5.95 3.66
C MET A 78 -10.79 -6.09 3.70
N PHE A 79 -11.48 -5.71 2.62
CA PHE A 79 -12.93 -5.87 2.52
C PHE A 79 -13.34 -7.33 2.32
N GLU A 80 -12.64 -8.08 1.45
CA GLU A 80 -12.95 -9.49 1.21
C GLU A 80 -12.79 -10.33 2.48
N ASN A 81 -11.78 -10.03 3.30
CA ASN A 81 -11.46 -10.80 4.50
C ASN A 81 -12.11 -10.24 5.77
N ASN A 82 -12.90 -9.16 5.68
CA ASN A 82 -13.51 -8.45 6.81
C ASN A 82 -12.52 -7.97 7.89
N GLU A 83 -11.25 -7.77 7.53
CA GLU A 83 -10.18 -7.28 8.41
C GLU A 83 -9.84 -5.82 8.09
N ILE A 84 -10.82 -4.92 8.24
CA ILE A 84 -10.70 -3.52 7.81
C ILE A 84 -9.83 -2.72 8.78
N ASN A 85 -8.74 -2.14 8.27
CA ASN A 85 -7.91 -1.17 8.99
C ASN A 85 -8.28 0.28 8.61
N PHE A 86 -9.26 0.85 9.32
CA PHE A 86 -9.71 2.22 9.07
C PHE A 86 -8.60 3.29 9.25
N PRO A 87 -7.74 3.24 10.29
CA PRO A 87 -6.64 4.19 10.42
C PRO A 87 -5.71 4.23 9.20
N LEU A 88 -5.36 3.07 8.64
CA LEU A 88 -4.54 2.98 7.42
C LEU A 88 -5.26 3.58 6.20
N MET A 89 -6.53 3.27 6.02
CA MET A 89 -7.29 3.78 4.88
C MET A 89 -7.43 5.31 4.94
N ILE A 90 -7.73 5.85 6.12
CA ILE A 90 -7.82 7.29 6.34
C ILE A 90 -6.46 7.95 6.09
N SER A 91 -5.35 7.37 6.54
CA SER A 91 -4.02 7.96 6.35
C SER A 91 -3.60 8.01 4.87
N ILE A 92 -3.95 7.01 4.08
CA ILE A 92 -3.66 7.00 2.63
C ILE A 92 -4.54 8.03 1.90
N ILE A 93 -5.82 8.17 2.27
CA ILE A 93 -6.73 9.15 1.68
C ILE A 93 -6.27 10.58 2.03
N THR A 94 -5.87 10.84 3.27
CA THR A 94 -5.34 12.15 3.65
C THR A 94 -4.03 12.46 2.94
N LEU A 95 -3.14 11.48 2.78
CA LEU A 95 -1.91 11.61 2.00
C LEU A 95 -2.21 11.97 0.53
N PHE A 96 -3.20 11.33 -0.09
CA PHE A 96 -3.64 11.66 -1.45
C PHE A 96 -4.10 13.12 -1.56
N GLY A 97 -4.92 13.56 -0.60
CA GLY A 97 -5.41 14.94 -0.55
C GLY A 97 -4.30 15.98 -0.34
N MET A 98 -3.35 15.69 0.55
CA MET A 98 -2.19 16.56 0.78
C MET A 98 -1.29 16.64 -0.46
N ASP A 99 -0.94 15.51 -1.07
CA ASP A 99 -0.14 15.49 -2.31
C ASP A 99 -0.81 16.31 -3.43
N ALA A 100 -2.12 16.10 -3.61
CA ALA A 100 -2.91 16.86 -4.58
C ALA A 100 -2.86 18.37 -4.31
N PHE A 101 -3.09 18.79 -3.06
CA PHE A 101 -3.07 20.19 -2.66
C PHE A 101 -1.72 20.85 -2.93
N TYR A 102 -0.62 20.23 -2.48
CA TYR A 102 0.73 20.78 -2.66
C TYR A 102 1.10 20.89 -4.14
N LYS A 103 0.71 19.92 -4.96
CA LYS A 103 1.06 19.92 -6.38
C LYS A 103 0.24 20.90 -7.21
N LEU A 104 -1.03 21.10 -6.88
CA LEU A 104 -1.85 22.14 -7.51
C LEU A 104 -1.32 23.54 -7.18
N ASN A 105 -0.99 23.79 -5.91
CA ASN A 105 -0.47 25.10 -5.49
C ASN A 105 0.89 25.43 -6.13
N ASN A 106 1.74 24.43 -6.32
CA ASN A 106 3.05 24.60 -6.97
C ASN A 106 3.00 24.44 -8.50
N LYS A 107 1.80 24.25 -9.09
CA LYS A 107 1.61 24.03 -10.52
C LYS A 107 2.46 22.87 -11.09
N CYS A 108 2.67 21.82 -10.29
CA CYS A 108 3.40 20.62 -10.72
C CYS A 108 2.56 19.71 -11.62
N THR A 109 1.24 19.79 -11.53
CA THR A 109 0.26 19.04 -12.33
C THR A 109 -1.04 19.85 -12.40
N SER A 110 -1.87 19.53 -13.38
CA SER A 110 -3.26 19.99 -13.44
C SER A 110 -4.18 19.13 -12.54
N SER A 111 -5.38 19.64 -12.25
CA SER A 111 -6.44 18.86 -11.59
C SER A 111 -6.79 17.61 -12.39
N PHE A 112 -6.75 17.70 -13.72
CA PHE A 112 -6.95 16.56 -14.62
C PHE A 112 -5.86 15.50 -14.41
N GLY A 113 -4.59 15.91 -14.33
CA GLY A 113 -3.48 14.99 -14.07
C GLY A 113 -3.62 14.23 -12.74
N ILE A 114 -4.20 14.86 -11.71
CA ILE A 114 -4.48 14.22 -10.41
C ILE A 114 -5.63 13.22 -10.52
N VAL A 115 -6.76 13.62 -11.10
CA VAL A 115 -7.96 12.77 -11.22
C VAL A 115 -7.66 11.55 -12.08
N ILE A 116 -7.08 11.74 -13.27
CA ILE A 116 -6.70 10.64 -14.14
C ILE A 116 -5.62 9.78 -13.49
N GLY A 117 -4.64 10.39 -12.80
CA GLY A 117 -3.64 9.63 -12.06
C GLY A 117 -4.26 8.73 -11.00
N GLY A 118 -5.22 9.24 -10.22
CA GLY A 118 -5.95 8.46 -9.24
C GLY A 118 -6.76 7.32 -9.86
N LEU A 119 -7.49 7.57 -10.95
CA LEU A 119 -8.27 6.55 -11.65
C LEU A 119 -7.38 5.45 -12.23
N VAL A 120 -6.30 5.82 -12.92
CA VAL A 120 -5.31 4.90 -13.48
C VAL A 120 -4.69 4.05 -12.38
N GLY A 121 -4.21 4.69 -11.31
CA GLY A 121 -3.62 3.97 -10.17
C GLY A 121 -4.59 2.99 -9.54
N GLY A 122 -5.83 3.42 -9.32
CA GLY A 122 -6.86 2.57 -8.75
C GLY A 122 -7.22 1.38 -9.64
N LEU A 123 -7.29 1.56 -10.96
CA LEU A 123 -7.52 0.47 -11.91
C LEU A 123 -6.35 -0.52 -11.95
N ILE A 124 -5.10 -0.04 -11.96
CA ILE A 124 -3.93 -0.91 -11.95
C ILE A 124 -3.84 -1.66 -10.62
N GLY A 125 -4.10 -1.01 -9.48
CA GLY A 125 -4.10 -1.65 -8.17
C GLY A 125 -5.14 -2.75 -8.05
N THR A 126 -6.37 -2.45 -8.47
CA THR A 126 -7.47 -3.42 -8.56
C THR A 126 -7.11 -4.58 -9.48
N GLY A 127 -6.64 -4.28 -10.69
CA GLY A 127 -6.26 -5.28 -11.69
C GLY A 127 -5.13 -6.19 -11.21
N TYR A 128 -4.10 -5.62 -10.57
CA TYR A 128 -2.97 -6.38 -10.05
C TYR A 128 -3.39 -7.33 -8.92
N TYR A 129 -4.25 -6.87 -7.99
CA TYR A 129 -4.80 -7.74 -6.95
C TYR A 129 -5.59 -8.92 -7.52
N TYR A 130 -6.49 -8.68 -8.48
CA TYR A 130 -7.27 -9.75 -9.09
C TYR A 130 -6.42 -10.67 -9.97
N LEU A 131 -5.38 -10.13 -10.62
CA LEU A 131 -4.41 -10.92 -11.36
C LEU A 131 -3.72 -11.92 -10.42
N LEU A 132 -3.17 -11.47 -9.30
CA LEU A 132 -2.57 -12.36 -8.30
C LEU A 132 -3.58 -13.39 -7.78
N SER A 133 -4.80 -12.96 -7.51
CA SER A 133 -5.87 -13.84 -7.02
C SER A 133 -6.22 -14.93 -8.04
N SER A 134 -6.29 -14.60 -9.33
CA SER A 134 -6.57 -15.56 -10.41
C SER A 134 -5.45 -16.59 -10.61
N PHE A 135 -4.21 -16.24 -10.28
CA PHE A 135 -3.07 -17.18 -10.28
C PHE A 135 -2.96 -18.01 -9.00
N GLY A 136 -3.93 -17.91 -8.07
CA GLY A 136 -3.88 -18.62 -6.79
C GLY A 136 -2.87 -18.05 -5.79
N LEU A 137 -2.41 -16.81 -6.01
CA LEU A 137 -1.41 -16.12 -5.18
C LEU A 137 -2.07 -15.19 -4.14
N LYS A 138 -3.29 -15.50 -3.68
CA LYS A 138 -4.01 -14.68 -2.69
C LYS A 138 -3.25 -14.61 -1.36
N ASP A 139 -2.57 -15.69 -0.96
CA ASP A 139 -1.83 -15.80 0.31
C ASP A 139 -0.61 -14.89 0.42
N VAL A 140 -0.03 -14.49 -0.72
CA VAL A 140 1.11 -13.56 -0.76
C VAL A 140 0.69 -12.11 -0.91
N THR A 141 -0.62 -11.82 -0.94
CA THR A 141 -1.12 -10.44 -0.85
C THR A 141 -0.99 -9.92 0.58
N TYR A 142 -0.86 -8.60 0.72
CA TYR A 142 -0.50 -7.97 2.00
C TYR A 142 -1.50 -8.28 3.12
N PHE A 143 -2.80 -8.20 2.81
CA PHE A 143 -3.90 -8.58 3.72
C PHE A 143 -4.55 -9.90 3.32
N SER A 144 -3.77 -10.91 2.93
CA SER A 144 -4.32 -12.27 2.72
C SER A 144 -5.09 -12.76 3.95
N GLU A 145 -6.06 -13.67 3.76
CA GLU A 145 -6.69 -14.35 4.90
C GLU A 145 -5.57 -14.88 5.80
N SER A 146 -5.53 -14.40 7.04
CA SER A 146 -4.72 -15.01 8.08
C SER A 146 -5.29 -16.42 8.23
N GLY A 147 -4.56 -17.42 7.71
CA GLY A 147 -5.00 -18.82 7.66
C GLY A 147 -5.91 -19.17 8.83
N SER A 148 -7.19 -19.33 8.52
CA SER A 148 -8.21 -19.85 9.40
C SER A 148 -7.73 -21.22 9.89
N ASN A 149 -7.14 -21.22 11.09
CA ASN A 149 -7.13 -22.30 12.08
C ASN A 149 -6.20 -22.05 13.27
N ASN A 150 -5.44 -20.95 13.32
CA ASN A 150 -4.74 -20.55 14.54
C ASN A 150 -4.49 -19.04 14.54
N SER A 151 -5.55 -18.27 14.79
CA SER A 151 -5.42 -16.98 15.47
C SER A 151 -4.98 -17.20 16.92
N GLU A 152 -3.81 -17.83 17.08
CA GLU A 152 -2.91 -17.66 18.21
C GLU A 152 -2.35 -16.23 18.14
N THR A 153 -3.24 -15.23 18.05
CA THR A 153 -2.93 -13.91 18.53
C THR A 153 -2.75 -14.13 20.02
N CYS A 154 -1.50 -14.26 20.47
CA CYS A 154 -1.18 -14.31 21.90
C CYS A 154 -1.69 -13.01 22.52
N ARG A 155 -2.94 -13.02 22.97
CA ARG A 155 -3.51 -11.98 23.79
C ARG A 155 -3.08 -12.32 25.20
N MET A 156 -2.52 -11.34 25.90
CA MET A 156 -2.36 -11.45 27.33
C MET A 156 -3.74 -11.81 27.92
N PRO A 157 -3.89 -12.98 28.56
CA PRO A 157 -5.18 -13.37 29.10
C PRO A 157 -5.62 -12.34 30.15
N ASN A 158 -6.86 -11.88 30.08
CA ASN A 158 -7.42 -10.90 31.04
C ASN A 158 -7.34 -11.37 32.50
N LYS A 159 -7.19 -12.68 32.72
CA LYS A 159 -6.89 -13.28 34.02
C LYS A 159 -5.56 -14.02 33.92
N GLN A 160 -4.55 -13.50 34.62
CA GLN A 160 -3.27 -14.19 34.76
C GLN A 160 -3.41 -15.31 35.78
N THR A 161 -3.31 -16.57 35.35
CA THR A 161 -3.22 -17.72 36.25
C THR A 161 -1.76 -18.13 36.36
N PHE A 162 -1.19 -18.04 37.56
CA PHE A 162 0.15 -18.54 37.85
C PHE A 162 0.05 -20.02 38.19
N LYS A 163 0.93 -20.85 37.63
CA LYS A 163 1.13 -22.23 38.08
C LYS A 163 2.18 -22.21 39.19
N CYS A 164 1.77 -22.51 40.42
CA CYS A 164 2.68 -22.46 41.56
C CYS A 164 3.19 -23.86 41.88
N ALA A 165 4.49 -24.12 41.72
CA ALA A 165 5.11 -25.39 42.10
C ALA A 165 5.76 -25.27 43.48
N VAL A 166 5.34 -26.10 44.44
CA VAL A 166 5.85 -26.10 45.82
C VAL A 166 6.92 -27.19 45.95
N TYR A 167 8.12 -26.81 46.39
CA TYR A 167 9.26 -27.73 46.57
C TYR A 167 9.71 -27.79 48.03
N LYS A 168 10.22 -28.94 48.46
CA LYS A 168 10.93 -29.10 49.74
C LYS A 168 12.13 -30.00 49.54
N ASN A 169 13.31 -29.55 49.98
CA ASN A 169 14.58 -30.25 49.82
C ASN A 169 14.93 -30.60 48.36
N GLY A 170 14.48 -29.77 47.41
CA GLY A 170 14.69 -30.00 45.98
C GLY A 170 13.65 -30.91 45.31
N GLU A 171 12.73 -31.51 46.07
CA GLU A 171 11.67 -32.38 45.52
C GLU A 171 10.32 -31.65 45.44
N LEU A 172 9.61 -31.87 44.33
CA LEU A 172 8.30 -31.28 44.06
C LEU A 172 7.24 -31.94 44.96
N ILE A 173 6.60 -31.16 45.83
CA ILE A 173 5.52 -31.64 46.69
C ILE A 173 4.18 -31.59 45.95
N ARG A 174 3.85 -30.45 45.34
CA ARG A 174 2.59 -30.25 44.61
C ARG A 174 2.62 -29.02 43.72
N THR A 175 1.81 -29.05 42.66
CA THR A 175 1.46 -27.89 41.84
C THR A 175 0.09 -27.35 42.26
N LEU A 176 0.00 -26.03 42.46
CA LEU A 176 -1.19 -25.24 42.78
C LEU A 176 -1.68 -24.48 41.54
#